data_AF-A0A943KG34-F1
#
_entry.id   AF-A0A943KG34-F1
#
_cell.length_a   1.000
_cell.length_b   1.000
_cell.length_c   1.000
_cell.angle_alpha   90.00
_cell.angle_beta   90.00
_cell.angle_gamma   90.00
#
_symmetry.space_group_name_H-M   'P 1'
#
loop_
_entity.id
_entity.type
_entity.pdbx_description
1 polymer ?
#
loop_
_entity_poly.entity_id
_entity_poly.type
_entity_poly.pdbx_seq_one_letter_code
_entity_poly.pdbx_strand_id
1 'polypeptide(L)' 'MKCGIKADRKLSRNNTSGVRGVHFDRQRGLWVAQIMFQHKAYLLGRFKHKRDAINARKEGEKKYFGKYRS' A
#
# COMPACT_ATOMS: atom_id res chain seq x y z
N MET A 1 8.27 20.99 16.37
CA MET A 1 8.58 19.55 16.38
C MET A 1 8.79 19.06 14.95
N LYS A 2 9.99 18.60 14.56
CA LYS A 2 10.28 18.12 13.20
C LYS A 2 9.86 16.65 13.09
N CYS A 3 8.65 16.37 12.61
CA CYS A 3 8.21 15.00 12.34
C CYS A 3 8.78 14.52 11.00
N GLY A 4 10.05 14.12 11.01
CA GLY A 4 10.72 13.49 9.86
C GLY A 4 10.02 12.21 9.46
N ILE A 5 9.67 12.10 8.18
CA ILE A 5 9.09 10.93 7.54
C ILE A 5 10.13 9.80 7.60
N LYS A 6 10.10 8.96 8.64
CA LYS A 6 10.94 7.76 8.71
C LYS A 6 10.42 6.73 7.71
N ALA A 7 11.28 6.34 6.76
CA ALA A 7 11.02 5.32 5.74
C ALA A 7 10.89 3.89 6.33
N ASP A 8 11.38 3.68 7.56
CA ASP A 8 11.21 2.44 8.32
C ASP A 8 10.15 2.65 9.42
N ARG A 9 8.87 2.56 9.05
CA ARG A 9 7.80 2.44 10.05
C ARG A 9 7.54 0.95 10.22
N LYS A 10 8.16 0.35 11.24
CA LYS A 10 7.97 -1.04 11.70
C LYS A 10 6.57 -1.55 11.33
N LEU A 11 6.51 -2.59 10.51
CA LEU A 11 5.27 -3.28 10.19
C LEU A 11 4.59 -3.66 11.51
N SER A 12 3.36 -3.16 11.73
CA SER A 12 2.60 -3.50 12.93
C SER A 12 2.44 -5.02 13.01
N ARG A 13 2.65 -5.59 14.20
CA ARG A 13 2.65 -7.04 14.48
C ARG A 13 1.35 -7.75 14.07
N ASN A 14 0.27 -6.99 13.85
CA ASN A 14 -1.03 -7.46 13.34
C ASN A 14 -1.14 -7.50 11.80
N ASN A 15 -0.09 -7.17 11.04
CA ASN A 15 -0.11 -7.31 9.58
C ASN A 15 0.10 -8.77 9.16
N THR A 16 -0.99 -9.51 8.94
CA THR A 16 -0.96 -10.79 8.22
C THR A 16 -0.34 -10.67 6.82
N SER A 17 -0.40 -9.47 6.21
CA SER A 17 0.17 -9.19 4.90
C SER A 17 1.66 -8.85 4.91
N GLY A 18 2.22 -8.34 6.00
CA GLY A 18 3.58 -7.79 6.03
C GLY A 18 3.85 -6.65 5.03
N VAL A 19 2.81 -6.09 4.39
CA VAL A 19 2.93 -5.03 3.39
C VAL A 19 1.90 -3.94 3.65
N ARG A 20 2.38 -2.70 3.78
CA ARG A 20 1.53 -1.54 4.09
C ARG A 20 0.62 -1.21 2.90
N GLY A 21 -0.67 -1.03 3.16
CA GLY A 21 -1.64 -0.73 2.12
C GLY A 21 -2.07 -1.95 1.29
N VAL A 22 -1.70 -3.17 1.70
CA VAL A 22 -2.23 -4.41 1.13
C VAL A 22 -2.92 -5.19 2.23
N HIS A 23 -4.21 -5.45 2.06
CA HIS A 23 -5.02 -6.21 3.03
C HIS A 23 -5.89 -7.25 2.32
N PHE A 24 -6.25 -8.31 3.03
CA PHE A 24 -7.12 -9.35 2.50
C PHE A 24 -8.57 -9.07 2.90
N ASP A 25 -9.43 -8.87 1.91
CA ASP A 25 -10.89 -8.79 2.06
C ASP A 25 -11.42 -10.22 2.20
N ARG A 26 -11.73 -10.62 3.44
CA ARG A 26 -12.23 -11.97 3.76
C ARG A 26 -13.63 -12.23 3.21
N GLN A 27 -14.44 -11.19 3.01
CA GLN A 27 -15.80 -11.33 2.50
C GLN A 27 -15.78 -11.70 1.01
N ARG A 28 -14.81 -11.17 0.27
CA ARG A 28 -14.65 -11.45 -1.17
C ARG A 28 -13.57 -12.49 -1.49
N GLY A 29 -12.74 -12.84 -0.51
CA GLY A 29 -11.60 -13.72 -0.71
C GLY A 29 -10.50 -13.11 -1.59
N LEU A 30 -10.40 -11.77 -1.62
CA LEU A 30 -9.50 -11.04 -2.52
C LEU A 30 -8.50 -10.16 -1.75
N TRP A 31 -7.31 -10.02 -2.30
CA TRP A 31 -6.28 -9.09 -1.84
C TRP A 31 -6.51 -7.71 -2.42
N VAL A 32 -6.69 -6.73 -1.56
CA VAL A 32 -6.93 -5.35 -1.94
C VAL A 32 -5.64 -4.54 -1.78
N ALA A 33 -5.23 -3.88 -2.86
CA ALA A 33 -4.12 -2.94 -2.84
C ALA A 33 -4.66 -1.50 -2.84
N GLN A 34 -4.22 -0.71 -1.88
CA GLN A 34 -4.57 0.71 -1.76
C GLN A 34 -3.33 1.53 -1.48
N ILE A 35 -3.33 2.79 -1.95
CA ILE A 35 -2.30 3.77 -1.69
C ILE A 35 -2.87 5.04 -1.08
N MET A 36 -2.29 5.48 0.03
CA MET A 36 -2.63 6.77 0.61
C MET A 36 -1.67 7.81 0.07
N PHE A 37 -2.21 8.76 -0.70
CA PHE A 37 -1.46 9.85 -1.29
C PHE A 37 -2.20 11.16 -0.99
N GLN A 38 -1.50 12.15 -0.45
CA GLN A 38 -2.09 13.45 -0.02
C GLN A 38 -3.37 13.31 0.81
N HIS A 39 -3.36 12.47 1.85
CA HIS A 39 -4.53 12.23 2.71
C HIS A 39 -5.75 11.59 2.00
N LYS A 40 -5.62 11.21 0.72
CA LYS A 40 -6.65 10.47 -0.04
C LYS A 40 -6.22 9.02 -0.24
N ALA A 41 -7.14 8.10 0.01
CA ALA A 41 -6.95 6.68 -0.25
C ALA A 41 -7.35 6.37 -1.70
N TYR A 42 -6.39 5.96 -2.51
CA TYR A 42 -6.60 5.50 -3.87
C TYR A 42 -6.58 3.97 -3.89
N LEU A 43 -7.66 3.37 -4.35
CA LEU A 43 -7.73 1.94 -4.62
C LEU A 43 -6.97 1.64 -5.91
N LEU A 44 -5.97 0.77 -5.84
CA LEU A 44 -5.20 0.36 -7.01
C LEU A 44 -5.85 -0.83 -7.71
N GLY A 45 -6.48 -1.70 -6.93
CA GLY A 45 -7.21 -2.85 -7.45
C GLY A 45 -7.46 -3.93 -6.39
N ARG A 46 -8.18 -4.96 -6.83
CA ARG A 46 -8.41 -6.19 -6.07
C ARG A 46 -7.82 -7.35 -6.86
N PHE A 47 -7.12 -8.24 -6.18
CA PHE A 47 -6.32 -9.31 -6.77
C PHE A 47 -6.61 -10.63 -6.07
N LYS A 48 -6.43 -11.75 -6.76
CA LYS A 48 -6.55 -13.08 -6.14
C LYS A 48 -5.31 -13.45 -5.32
N HIS A 49 -4.13 -12.95 -5.72
CA HIS A 49 -2.88 -13.25 -5.05
C HIS A 49 -2.29 -12.04 -4.35
N LYS A 50 -1.67 -12.30 -3.19
CA LYS A 50 -0.93 -11.30 -2.41
C LYS A 50 0.19 -10.65 -3.24
N ARG A 51 0.90 -11.45 -4.06
CA ARG A 51 2.03 -10.98 -4.88
C ARG A 51 1.58 -9.91 -5.88
N ASP A 52 0.44 -10.12 -6.54
CA ASP A 52 -0.12 -9.18 -7.51
C ASP A 52 -0.52 -7.86 -6.83
N ALA A 53 -1.13 -7.93 -5.65
CA ALA A 53 -1.47 -6.75 -4.86
C ALA A 53 -0.23 -5.94 -4.44
N ILE A 54 0.89 -6.61 -4.14
CA ILE A 54 2.17 -5.97 -3.85
C ILE A 54 2.75 -5.31 -5.11
N ASN A 55 2.66 -5.97 -6.27
CA ASN A 55 3.14 -5.40 -7.52
C ASN A 55 2.35 -4.15 -7.91
N ALA A 56 1.01 -4.25 -7.88
CA ALA A 56 0.13 -3.12 -8.11
C ALA A 56 0.42 -1.96 -7.16
N ARG A 57 0.75 -2.25 -5.89
CA ARG A 57 1.20 -1.24 -4.92
C ARG A 57 2.48 -0.54 -5.37
N LYS A 58 3.51 -1.28 -5.79
CA LYS A 58 4.78 -0.72 -6.32
C LYS A 58 4.55 0.12 -7.58
N GLU A 59 3.67 -0.32 -8.46
CA GLU A 59 3.28 0.42 -9.67
C GLU A 59 2.52 1.70 -9.33
N GLY A 60 1.59 1.63 -8.38
CA GLY A 60 0.93 2.80 -7.80
C GLY A 60 1.94 3.78 -7.22
N GLU A 61 2.94 3.28 -6.48
CA GLU A 61 4.01 4.12 -5.95
C GLU A 61 4.79 4.82 -7.06
N LYS A 62 5.18 4.11 -8.12
CA LYS A 62 5.81 4.74 -9.30
C LYS A 62 4.92 5.80 -9.95
N LYS A 63 3.61 5.54 -10.07
CA LYS A 63 2.65 6.44 -10.73
C LYS A 63 2.38 7.71 -9.92
N TYR A 64 2.19 7.58 -8.61
CA TYR A 64 1.85 8.70 -7.73
C TYR A 64 3.10 9.44 -7.18
N PHE A 65 4.17 8.72 -6.84
CA PHE A 65 5.40 9.32 -6.31
C PHE A 65 6.43 9.66 -7.39
N GLY A 66 6.31 9.13 -8.61
CA GLY A 66 7.19 9.48 -9.73
C GLY A 66 7.16 10.97 -10.09
N LYS A 67 6.06 11.67 -9.80
CA LYS A 67 5.92 13.12 -10.00
C LYS A 67 6.46 13.99 -8.85
N TYR A 68 6.72 13.43 -7.66
CA TYR A 68 7.02 14.18 -6.43
C TYR A 68 8.44 13.95 -5.91
N ARG A 69 9.32 13.31 -6.70
CA ARG A 69 10.74 13.14 -6.39
C ARG A 69 11.63 14.10 -7.20
N SER A 70 11.12 15.30 -7.48
CA SER A 70 11.89 16.47 -7.93
C SER A 70 12.12 17.41 -6.75
#